data_AF-A0A218P8F8-F1
#
_entry.id   AF-A0A218P8F8-F1
#
_cell.length_a   1.000
_cell.length_b   1.000
_cell.length_c   1.000
_cell.angle_alpha   90.00
_cell.angle_beta   90.00
_cell.angle_gamma   90.00
#
_symmetry.space_group_name_H-M   'P 1'
#
loop_
_entity.id
_entity.type
_entity.pdbx_description
1 polymer ?
#
loop_
_entity_poly.entity_id
_entity_poly.type
_entity_poly.pdbx_seq_one_letter_code
_entity_poly.pdbx_strand_id
1 'polypeptide(L)'
;MQLPDKSPLLENMVVTSAEELAGLIQRALSQGNGAFLKIFTKDAKGKYYVTVLLDRSKVLAAECLVLDTKQNLSGEEAIRMLKSFIGKPMVVDVYPLDELELKLSVADNVDVYAQTPKTPLEELLKAHEGGPPSGEKKPVEEKEPELPKKEPPSATSTSTTPTPRPPAVVETPAEKPKPAPFGKPEVIIKMSGGKMPEKAFHVYAEDLLKEAKRIRGLTINRIEFDANVGDGVVYLNVHIYGNSTGGSRDIEIAEKRMLHAVSKYAPVLLREAEIKPIIRDVSVIIDGQEVRPQEIVDKDKKKTANVTKDGKIVLSVLEDVWPYFSAFARTVVAEIESAGIKVDKAHFDIKGRREFEINLSMVAEAKMAEDEVQRVVRDVVGRHARELGRTLNRYITVHNVEVKTITKTAPSTTTRISDGVEASSKAAEILAKKELLEKEVEQLLKQAGIDELSTLTEEKKKESEETVLKSRIEPAIETLKNRVHAELKLVPRVTFKWLKLNHEVKGSTVYVDIEASFLRENVGGLFGSFSGISDEKIKRDITSTIQRVIKDVSREYGVNMNLKRLSVILR
;
A
#
# COMPACT_ATOMS: atom_id res chain seq x y z
N MET A 1 10.68 -23.00 -0.61
CA MET A 1 10.27 -23.68 -1.85
C MET A 1 10.49 -22.72 -3.00
N GLN A 2 11.11 -23.15 -4.09
CA GLN A 2 11.38 -22.30 -5.25
C GLN A 2 10.07 -21.96 -5.96
N LEU A 3 9.94 -20.69 -6.29
CA LEU A 3 8.75 -20.10 -6.87
C LEU A 3 8.74 -20.28 -8.39
N PRO A 4 7.60 -20.64 -9.00
CA PRO A 4 7.44 -20.53 -10.45
C PRO A 4 7.62 -19.07 -10.89
N ASP A 5 8.39 -18.86 -11.96
CA ASP A 5 8.57 -17.55 -12.62
C ASP A 5 7.31 -17.16 -13.40
N LYS A 6 6.22 -16.92 -12.66
CA LYS A 6 4.89 -16.61 -13.19
C LYS A 6 4.19 -15.58 -12.33
N SER A 7 3.39 -14.72 -12.97
CA SER A 7 2.50 -13.81 -12.25
C SER A 7 1.39 -14.58 -11.53
N PRO A 8 1.08 -14.26 -10.26
CA PRO A 8 -0.04 -14.87 -9.57
C PRO A 8 -1.35 -14.57 -10.29
N LEU A 9 -2.28 -15.54 -10.30
CA LEU A 9 -3.66 -15.33 -10.76
C LEU A 9 -4.40 -14.42 -9.77
N LEU A 10 -4.10 -14.58 -8.49
CA LEU A 10 -4.64 -13.79 -7.40
C LEU A 10 -3.50 -13.52 -6.41
N GLU A 11 -3.32 -12.26 -6.05
CA GLU A 11 -2.28 -11.79 -5.14
C GLU A 11 -2.93 -11.10 -3.94
N ASN A 12 -2.38 -11.31 -2.75
CA ASN A 12 -2.82 -10.73 -1.49
C ASN A 12 -4.31 -10.97 -1.18
N MET A 13 -4.87 -12.12 -1.60
CA MET A 13 -6.27 -12.45 -1.30
C MET A 13 -6.43 -12.82 0.16
N VAL A 14 -7.29 -12.10 0.88
CA VAL A 14 -7.65 -12.45 2.25
C VAL A 14 -8.70 -13.55 2.24
N VAL A 15 -8.39 -14.66 2.87
CA VAL A 15 -9.25 -15.83 3.01
C VAL A 15 -9.63 -15.97 4.48
N THR A 16 -10.92 -16.01 4.77
CA THR A 16 -11.45 -16.05 6.14
C THR A 16 -12.12 -17.38 6.49
N SER A 17 -12.46 -18.18 5.48
CA SER A 17 -13.12 -19.48 5.66
C SER A 17 -12.43 -20.58 4.85
N ALA A 18 -12.67 -21.84 5.26
CA ALA A 18 -12.18 -23.01 4.52
C ALA A 18 -12.81 -23.11 3.11
N GLU A 19 -14.07 -22.68 2.97
CA GLU A 19 -14.80 -22.67 1.70
C GLU A 19 -14.20 -21.66 0.70
N GLU A 20 -13.80 -20.48 1.18
CA GLU A 20 -13.09 -19.49 0.36
C GLU A 20 -11.75 -20.03 -0.12
N LEU A 21 -10.97 -20.68 0.75
CA LEU A 21 -9.69 -21.31 0.36
C LEU A 21 -9.92 -22.39 -0.70
N ALA A 22 -10.93 -23.24 -0.49
CA ALA A 22 -11.30 -24.28 -1.44
C ALA A 22 -11.71 -23.69 -2.80
N GLY A 23 -12.51 -22.62 -2.80
CA GLY A 23 -12.92 -21.90 -4.00
C GLY A 23 -11.74 -21.30 -4.76
N LEU A 24 -10.74 -20.75 -4.06
CA LEU A 24 -9.51 -20.24 -4.68
C LEU A 24 -8.70 -21.36 -5.33
N ILE A 25 -8.55 -22.48 -4.64
CA ILE A 25 -7.84 -23.66 -5.16
C ILE A 25 -8.55 -24.20 -6.41
N GLN A 26 -9.87 -24.38 -6.36
CA GLN A 26 -10.66 -24.83 -7.51
C GLN A 26 -10.56 -23.87 -8.69
N ARG A 27 -10.58 -22.56 -8.43
CA ARG A 27 -10.43 -21.55 -9.48
C ARG A 27 -9.06 -21.65 -10.16
N ALA A 28 -7.99 -21.88 -9.42
CA ALA A 28 -6.66 -22.10 -10.00
C ALA A 28 -6.58 -23.41 -10.79
N LEU A 29 -7.11 -24.50 -10.24
CA LEU A 29 -7.13 -25.82 -10.88
C LEU A 29 -8.03 -25.88 -12.12
N SER A 30 -9.01 -24.97 -12.26
CA SER A 30 -9.82 -24.87 -13.48
C SER A 30 -9.10 -24.15 -14.63
N GLN A 31 -8.08 -23.34 -14.31
CA GLN A 31 -7.24 -22.65 -15.30
C GLN A 31 -5.94 -23.40 -15.63
N GLY A 32 -5.59 -24.44 -14.86
CA GLY A 32 -4.34 -25.19 -15.00
C GLY A 32 -4.48 -26.69 -14.70
N ASN A 33 -3.35 -27.38 -14.63
CA ASN A 33 -3.25 -28.78 -14.19
C ASN A 33 -2.76 -28.90 -12.73
N GLY A 34 -2.24 -27.81 -12.16
CA GLY A 34 -1.87 -27.71 -10.76
C GLY A 34 -1.97 -26.28 -10.23
N ALA A 35 -1.67 -26.11 -8.95
CA ALA A 35 -1.64 -24.81 -8.30
C ALA A 35 -0.48 -24.71 -7.32
N PHE A 36 0.19 -23.57 -7.30
CA PHE A 36 1.14 -23.20 -6.26
C PHE A 36 0.51 -22.11 -5.41
N LEU A 37 0.52 -22.29 -4.09
CA LEU A 37 -0.03 -21.35 -3.12
C LEU A 37 1.10 -20.79 -2.27
N LYS A 38 1.07 -19.49 -2.03
CA LYS A 38 1.76 -18.86 -0.89
C LYS A 38 0.73 -18.42 0.11
N ILE A 39 0.90 -18.79 1.35
CA ILE A 39 -0.05 -18.51 2.42
C ILE A 39 0.73 -17.83 3.53
N PHE A 40 0.37 -16.60 3.83
CA PHE A 40 0.83 -15.89 5.00
C PHE A 40 -0.27 -15.89 6.06
N THR A 41 0.06 -16.40 7.24
CA THR A 41 -0.88 -16.45 8.37
C THR A 41 -0.17 -16.15 9.68
N LYS A 42 -0.93 -15.81 10.71
CA LYS A 42 -0.44 -15.45 12.04
C LYS A 42 -1.35 -16.07 13.10
N ASP A 43 -0.75 -16.57 14.17
CA ASP A 43 -1.45 -16.92 15.40
C ASP A 43 -0.81 -16.23 16.63
N ALA A 44 -1.22 -16.65 17.83
CA ALA A 44 -0.66 -16.14 19.08
C ALA A 44 0.78 -16.59 19.35
N LYS A 45 1.25 -17.66 18.70
CA LYS A 45 2.60 -18.24 18.84
C LYS A 45 3.59 -17.64 17.84
N GLY A 46 3.13 -17.17 16.68
CA GLY A 46 3.98 -16.50 15.72
C GLY A 46 3.38 -16.22 14.35
N LYS A 47 4.24 -15.83 13.41
CA LYS A 47 3.91 -15.63 11.99
C LYS A 47 4.45 -16.80 11.15
N TYR A 48 3.65 -17.26 10.20
CA TYR A 48 3.95 -18.42 9.37
C TYR A 48 3.84 -18.06 7.90
N TYR A 49 4.80 -18.57 7.13
CA TYR A 49 4.81 -18.50 5.69
C TYR A 49 4.76 -19.91 5.13
N VAL A 50 3.61 -20.32 4.60
CA VAL A 50 3.37 -21.67 4.08
C VAL A 50 3.35 -21.61 2.56
N THR A 51 4.12 -22.47 1.91
CA THR A 51 4.09 -22.67 0.47
C THR A 51 3.59 -24.08 0.16
N VAL A 52 2.65 -24.20 -0.76
CA VAL A 52 1.99 -25.47 -1.08
C VAL A 52 1.90 -25.67 -2.58
N LEU A 53 2.30 -26.83 -3.06
CA LEU A 53 2.14 -27.28 -4.44
C LEU A 53 1.06 -28.37 -4.50
N LEU A 54 0.11 -28.22 -5.41
CA LEU A 54 -1.09 -29.03 -5.53
C LEU A 54 -1.27 -29.51 -6.98
N ASP A 55 -1.74 -30.75 -7.17
CA ASP A 55 -2.37 -31.19 -8.41
C ASP A 55 -3.90 -31.15 -8.29
N ARG A 56 -4.63 -31.67 -9.29
CA ARG A 56 -6.10 -31.72 -9.28
C ARG A 56 -6.72 -32.58 -8.17
N SER A 57 -5.93 -33.44 -7.53
CA SER A 57 -6.38 -34.48 -6.60
C SER A 57 -5.76 -34.38 -5.21
N LYS A 58 -4.51 -33.94 -5.10
CA LYS A 58 -3.70 -34.05 -3.88
C LYS A 58 -2.64 -32.97 -3.75
N VAL A 59 -2.12 -32.83 -2.54
CA VAL A 59 -0.93 -32.04 -2.22
C VAL A 59 0.31 -32.78 -2.70
N LEU A 60 1.17 -32.09 -3.46
CA LEU A 60 2.42 -32.62 -3.96
C LEU A 60 3.62 -32.23 -3.09
N ALA A 61 3.67 -30.98 -2.64
CA ALA A 61 4.74 -30.49 -1.78
C ALA A 61 4.21 -29.43 -0.81
N ALA A 62 4.68 -29.42 0.43
CA ALA A 62 4.33 -28.41 1.42
C ALA A 62 5.53 -28.04 2.27
N GLU A 63 5.75 -26.74 2.45
CA GLU A 63 6.79 -26.19 3.31
C GLU A 63 6.24 -25.01 4.11
N CYS A 64 6.63 -24.90 5.37
CA CYS A 64 6.22 -23.85 6.29
C CYS A 64 7.46 -23.26 6.97
N LEU A 65 7.70 -21.96 6.74
CA LEU A 65 8.69 -21.17 7.46
C LEU A 65 8.00 -20.46 8.62
N VAL A 66 8.40 -20.80 9.85
CA VAL A 66 8.03 -20.05 11.06
C VAL A 66 8.95 -18.84 11.16
N LEU A 67 8.41 -17.63 10.97
CA LEU A 67 9.23 -16.42 10.81
C LEU A 67 9.92 -15.99 12.12
N ASP A 68 9.29 -16.23 13.26
CA ASP A 68 9.83 -15.79 14.56
C ASP A 68 11.01 -16.66 15.02
N THR A 69 10.95 -17.97 14.77
CA THR A 69 12.03 -18.92 15.11
C THR A 69 12.97 -19.22 13.93
N LYS A 70 12.64 -18.74 12.72
CA LYS A 70 13.29 -19.08 11.44
C LYS A 70 13.39 -20.59 11.20
N GLN A 71 12.47 -21.36 11.75
CA GLN A 71 12.42 -22.81 11.59
C GLN A 71 11.65 -23.17 10.31
N ASN A 72 12.26 -23.98 9.46
CA ASN A 72 11.59 -24.57 8.29
C ASN A 72 11.02 -25.95 8.67
N LEU A 73 9.72 -26.11 8.46
CA LEU A 73 8.99 -27.36 8.56
C LEU A 73 8.62 -27.80 7.14
N SER A 74 8.81 -29.08 6.80
CA SER A 74 8.52 -29.61 5.48
C SER A 74 7.63 -30.85 5.57
N GLY A 75 6.88 -31.12 4.51
CA GLY A 75 6.08 -32.33 4.38
C GLY A 75 4.89 -32.42 5.33
N GLU A 76 4.80 -33.52 6.09
CA GLU A 76 3.66 -33.79 6.97
C GLU A 76 3.48 -32.72 8.04
N GLU A 77 4.58 -32.23 8.61
CA GLU A 77 4.54 -31.17 9.63
C GLU A 77 3.98 -29.86 9.07
N ALA A 78 4.38 -29.50 7.84
CA ALA A 78 3.85 -28.33 7.15
C ALA A 78 2.36 -28.48 6.82
N ILE A 79 1.90 -29.66 6.39
CA ILE A 79 0.48 -29.95 6.16
C ILE A 79 -0.32 -29.87 7.46
N ARG A 80 0.19 -30.43 8.56
CA ARG A 80 -0.47 -30.39 9.87
C ARG A 80 -0.62 -28.96 10.37
N MET A 81 0.43 -28.15 10.21
CA MET A 81 0.39 -26.72 10.51
C MET A 81 -0.64 -26.00 9.63
N LEU A 82 -0.63 -26.23 8.32
CA LEU A 82 -1.62 -25.66 7.40
C LEU A 82 -3.06 -26.02 7.80
N LYS A 83 -3.35 -27.29 8.11
CA LYS A 83 -4.67 -27.74 8.59
C LYS A 83 -5.13 -26.97 9.83
N SER A 84 -4.21 -26.60 10.73
CA SER A 84 -4.54 -25.83 11.94
C SER A 84 -4.91 -24.36 11.68
N PHE A 85 -4.60 -23.85 10.48
CA PHE A 85 -4.94 -22.49 10.03
C PHE A 85 -6.17 -22.44 9.13
N ILE A 86 -6.64 -23.57 8.59
CA ILE A 86 -7.83 -23.63 7.76
C ILE A 86 -9.04 -23.17 8.58
N GLY A 87 -9.78 -22.18 8.05
CA GLY A 87 -10.88 -21.51 8.75
C GLY A 87 -10.46 -20.31 9.61
N LYS A 88 -9.18 -19.93 9.62
CA LYS A 88 -8.69 -18.67 10.20
C LYS A 88 -8.31 -17.68 9.10
N PRO A 89 -8.30 -16.36 9.39
CA PRO A 89 -7.85 -15.36 8.45
C PRO A 89 -6.40 -15.61 7.97
N MET A 90 -6.21 -15.71 6.66
CA MET A 90 -4.91 -15.87 6.02
C MET A 90 -4.85 -15.07 4.72
N VAL A 91 -3.65 -14.66 4.31
CA VAL A 91 -3.41 -13.99 3.02
C VAL A 91 -2.82 -15.02 2.07
N VAL A 92 -3.44 -15.21 0.91
CA VAL A 92 -3.08 -16.25 -0.05
C VAL A 92 -2.77 -15.65 -1.42
N ASP A 93 -1.60 -15.99 -1.96
CA ASP A 93 -1.28 -15.81 -3.37
C ASP A 93 -1.44 -17.14 -4.09
N VAL A 94 -2.07 -17.11 -5.25
CA VAL A 94 -2.44 -18.31 -6.01
C VAL A 94 -1.86 -18.24 -7.40
N TYR A 95 -1.07 -19.25 -7.77
CA TYR A 95 -0.42 -19.37 -9.07
C TYR A 95 -0.94 -20.63 -9.78
N PRO A 96 -1.68 -20.51 -10.88
CA PRO A 96 -2.12 -21.65 -11.66
C PRO A 96 -0.93 -22.19 -12.46
N LEU A 97 -0.72 -23.50 -12.44
CA LEU A 97 0.37 -24.16 -13.15
C LEU A 97 -0.19 -25.02 -14.29
N ASP A 98 0.40 -24.89 -15.47
CA ASP A 98 0.19 -25.83 -16.57
C ASP A 98 0.94 -27.15 -16.32
N GLU A 99 0.83 -28.13 -17.23
CA GLU A 99 1.45 -29.44 -17.02
C GLU A 99 2.99 -29.38 -16.98
N LEU A 100 3.59 -28.49 -17.76
CA LEU A 100 5.03 -28.35 -17.86
C LEU A 100 5.57 -27.64 -16.62
N GLU A 101 4.94 -26.53 -16.25
CA GLU A 101 5.22 -25.72 -15.06
C GLU A 101 5.04 -26.54 -13.78
N LEU A 102 4.03 -27.41 -13.72
CA LEU A 102 3.84 -28.33 -12.59
C LEU A 102 5.01 -29.31 -12.48
N LYS A 103 5.45 -29.90 -13.59
CA LYS A 103 6.59 -30.83 -13.60
C LYS A 103 7.90 -30.13 -13.23
N LEU A 104 8.13 -28.93 -13.75
CA LEU A 104 9.27 -28.08 -13.39
C LEU A 104 9.23 -27.71 -11.90
N SER A 105 8.08 -27.27 -11.39
CA SER A 105 7.91 -26.93 -9.97
C SER A 105 8.14 -28.13 -9.04
N VAL A 106 7.79 -29.35 -9.47
CA VAL A 106 8.13 -30.57 -8.73
C VAL A 106 9.64 -30.85 -8.82
N ALA A 107 10.25 -30.68 -9.99
CA ALA A 107 11.69 -30.90 -10.21
C ALA A 107 12.57 -29.91 -9.41
N ASP A 108 12.13 -28.66 -9.28
CA ASP A 108 12.83 -27.64 -8.50
C ASP A 108 12.67 -27.84 -6.98
N ASN A 109 11.71 -28.68 -6.57
CA ASN A 109 11.35 -28.89 -5.16
C ASN A 109 11.27 -30.38 -4.79
N VAL A 110 12.12 -31.23 -5.40
CA VAL A 110 12.10 -32.69 -5.23
C VAL A 110 12.25 -33.11 -3.76
N ASP A 111 13.08 -32.41 -2.99
CA ASP A 111 13.31 -32.74 -1.58
C ASP A 111 12.04 -32.57 -0.73
N VAL A 112 11.30 -31.48 -0.95
CA VAL A 112 10.04 -31.21 -0.26
C VAL A 112 8.96 -32.16 -0.77
N TYR A 113 8.92 -32.44 -2.07
CA TYR A 113 8.00 -33.41 -2.67
C TYR A 113 8.15 -34.81 -2.07
N ALA A 114 9.38 -35.27 -1.88
CA ALA A 114 9.67 -36.59 -1.31
C ALA A 114 9.22 -36.72 0.16
N GLN A 115 9.29 -35.63 0.92
CA GLN A 115 8.91 -35.57 2.33
C GLN A 115 7.41 -35.32 2.54
N THR A 116 6.69 -34.88 1.50
CA THR A 116 5.29 -34.50 1.61
C THR A 116 4.39 -35.71 1.39
N PRO A 117 3.53 -36.08 2.36
CA PRO A 117 2.53 -37.11 2.12
C PRO A 117 1.54 -36.60 1.06
N LYS A 118 1.18 -37.48 0.12
CA LYS A 118 0.30 -37.17 -1.02
C LYS A 118 -1.17 -37.06 -0.59
N THR A 119 -1.43 -36.17 0.35
CA THR A 119 -2.72 -35.98 1.01
C THR A 119 -3.76 -35.49 0.00
N PRO A 120 -4.93 -36.13 -0.11
CA PRO A 120 -6.01 -35.67 -0.96
C PRO A 120 -6.48 -34.25 -0.59
N LEU A 121 -6.85 -33.45 -1.60
CA LEU A 121 -7.33 -32.08 -1.37
C LEU A 121 -8.55 -32.02 -0.43
N GLU A 122 -9.44 -33.00 -0.53
CA GLU A 122 -10.61 -33.13 0.35
C GLU A 122 -10.23 -33.33 1.81
N GLU A 123 -9.12 -34.03 2.06
CA GLU A 123 -8.62 -34.30 3.40
C GLU A 123 -7.82 -33.12 3.97
N LEU A 124 -7.21 -32.31 3.10
CA LEU A 124 -6.60 -31.04 3.49
C LEU A 124 -7.67 -30.07 3.99
N LEU A 125 -8.80 -29.94 3.27
CA LEU A 125 -9.83 -28.94 3.53
C LEU A 125 -10.84 -29.33 4.63
N LYS A 126 -10.83 -30.59 5.08
CA LYS A 126 -11.60 -31.01 6.27
C LYS A 126 -10.94 -30.44 7.52
N ALA A 127 -11.63 -29.53 8.19
CA ALA A 127 -11.20 -28.95 9.46
C ALA A 127 -10.89 -30.04 10.48
N HIS A 128 -9.71 -30.01 11.06
CA HIS A 128 -9.40 -30.82 12.23
C HIS A 128 -10.14 -30.19 13.42
N GLU A 129 -11.25 -30.79 13.84
CA GLU A 129 -11.67 -30.66 15.23
C GLU A 129 -10.55 -31.28 16.07
N GLY A 130 -9.83 -30.45 16.82
CA GLY A 130 -8.65 -30.89 17.54
C GLY A 130 -8.32 -29.96 18.70
N GLY A 131 -8.97 -30.19 19.84
CA GLY A 131 -8.43 -29.80 21.15
C GLY A 131 -7.10 -30.50 21.44
N PRO A 132 -6.37 -30.08 22.50
CA PRO A 132 -5.01 -30.54 22.80
C PRO A 132 -4.95 -32.01 23.24
N PRO A 133 -3.77 -32.66 23.20
CA PRO A 133 -3.63 -34.10 23.06
C PRO A 133 -3.88 -34.82 24.39
N SER A 134 -4.76 -35.83 24.37
CA SER A 134 -4.78 -36.87 25.39
C SER A 134 -4.14 -38.12 24.79
N GLY A 135 -3.17 -38.66 25.51
CA GLY A 135 -2.46 -39.87 25.16
C GLY A 135 -3.38 -41.09 25.02
N GLU A 136 -2.82 -42.07 24.33
CA GLU A 136 -3.27 -43.45 24.15
C GLU A 136 -4.08 -44.01 25.33
N LYS A 137 -5.31 -44.50 25.05
CA LYS A 137 -5.69 -45.93 25.15
C LYS A 137 -7.21 -46.16 25.05
N LYS A 138 -7.57 -46.88 23.98
CA LYS A 138 -8.61 -47.92 23.79
C LYS A 138 -10.12 -47.62 24.06
N PRO A 139 -11.02 -48.22 23.23
CA PRO A 139 -12.46 -47.96 23.22
C PRO A 139 -13.24 -48.88 24.16
N VAL A 140 -14.50 -48.52 24.50
CA VAL A 140 -15.72 -49.38 24.51
C VAL A 140 -16.92 -48.67 25.17
N GLU A 141 -18.05 -48.67 24.44
CA GLU A 141 -19.49 -48.67 24.82
C GLU A 141 -20.18 -47.48 25.51
N GLU A 142 -20.85 -46.68 24.66
CA GLU A 142 -22.27 -46.32 24.63
C GLU A 142 -23.21 -46.94 25.70
N LYS A 143 -23.88 -46.08 26.49
CA LYS A 143 -25.21 -46.33 27.09
C LYS A 143 -25.97 -45.01 27.31
N GLU A 144 -27.15 -44.93 26.71
CA GLU A 144 -28.18 -43.90 26.89
C GLU A 144 -28.78 -43.86 28.32
N PRO A 145 -29.40 -42.73 28.72
CA PRO A 145 -29.97 -42.52 30.05
C PRO A 145 -31.44 -42.96 30.18
N GLU A 146 -31.80 -43.61 31.30
CA GLU A 146 -33.19 -43.88 31.70
C GLU A 146 -33.77 -42.77 32.60
N LEU A 147 -34.92 -42.23 32.20
CA LEU A 147 -35.91 -41.57 33.06
C LEU A 147 -36.85 -42.62 33.67
N PRO A 148 -37.41 -42.36 34.87
CA PRO A 148 -38.82 -42.70 35.06
C PRO A 148 -39.67 -41.54 35.63
N LYS A 149 -40.83 -41.36 34.97
CA LYS A 149 -42.04 -40.64 35.39
C LYS A 149 -42.69 -41.26 36.63
N LYS A 150 -43.40 -40.45 37.43
CA LYS A 150 -44.87 -40.50 37.59
C LYS A 150 -45.39 -39.42 38.56
N GLU A 151 -46.69 -39.15 38.39
CA GLU A 151 -47.47 -37.94 38.62
C GLU A 151 -48.61 -38.26 39.65
N PRO A 152 -49.69 -37.45 39.82
CA PRO A 152 -50.21 -36.86 41.07
C PRO A 152 -51.50 -37.60 41.59
N PRO A 153 -52.40 -37.09 42.49
CA PRO A 153 -53.30 -35.91 42.32
C PRO A 153 -53.58 -35.13 43.65
N SER A 154 -54.24 -33.95 43.70
CA SER A 154 -55.70 -33.73 43.65
C SER A 154 -55.98 -32.23 43.95
N ALA A 155 -56.63 -31.48 43.05
CA ALA A 155 -58.00 -30.91 43.12
C ALA A 155 -58.26 -29.87 44.26
N THR A 156 -58.97 -28.75 44.08
CA THR A 156 -60.17 -28.52 43.25
C THR A 156 -60.49 -27.01 43.12
N SER A 157 -61.11 -26.63 41.99
CA SER A 157 -62.28 -25.72 41.80
C SER A 157 -62.16 -24.20 42.07
N THR A 158 -62.72 -23.26 41.28
CA THR A 158 -63.59 -23.26 40.07
C THR A 158 -63.82 -21.82 39.56
N SER A 159 -63.92 -21.66 38.23
CA SER A 159 -64.88 -20.81 37.46
C SER A 159 -64.80 -19.27 37.56
N THR A 160 -64.99 -18.40 36.55
CA THR A 160 -65.73 -18.43 35.26
C THR A 160 -65.28 -17.23 34.37
N THR A 161 -65.19 -17.42 33.06
CA THR A 161 -65.21 -16.40 31.95
C THR A 161 -66.69 -16.21 31.48
N PRO A 162 -67.15 -15.32 30.52
CA PRO A 162 -66.44 -14.59 29.43
C PRO A 162 -66.97 -13.19 28.90
N THR A 163 -66.06 -12.37 28.32
CA THR A 163 -66.18 -11.54 27.05
C THR A 163 -67.21 -10.35 26.91
N PRO A 164 -67.24 -9.53 25.80
CA PRO A 164 -66.49 -8.27 25.59
C PRO A 164 -67.34 -7.06 25.01
N ARG A 165 -66.80 -5.82 24.97
CA ARG A 165 -66.96 -4.80 23.86
C ARG A 165 -66.35 -3.40 24.18
N PRO A 166 -65.78 -2.67 23.19
CA PRO A 166 -65.34 -1.25 23.25
C PRO A 166 -66.47 -0.30 22.75
N PRO A 167 -66.32 1.04 22.50
CA PRO A 167 -65.18 1.98 22.56
C PRO A 167 -65.48 3.36 23.23
N ALA A 168 -64.49 4.26 23.36
CA ALA A 168 -64.61 5.69 23.02
C ALA A 168 -63.32 6.49 23.33
N VAL A 169 -62.94 7.31 22.36
CA VAL A 169 -61.81 8.26 22.31
C VAL A 169 -62.11 9.49 23.16
N VAL A 170 -61.17 9.96 23.98
CA VAL A 170 -61.07 11.37 24.37
C VAL A 170 -59.58 11.78 24.37
N GLU A 171 -59.30 12.84 23.61
CA GLU A 171 -58.01 13.48 23.41
C GLU A 171 -57.57 14.30 24.65
N THR A 172 -56.31 14.10 25.06
CA THR A 172 -55.32 15.01 25.69
C THR A 172 -55.73 16.18 26.60
N PRO A 173 -54.97 16.41 27.70
CA PRO A 173 -53.82 17.30 27.58
C PRO A 173 -52.52 16.75 28.21
N ALA A 174 -51.48 16.73 27.37
CA ALA A 174 -50.05 16.80 27.65
C ALA A 174 -49.62 16.71 29.14
N GLU A 175 -49.39 15.48 29.61
CA GLU A 175 -48.44 15.26 30.70
C GLU A 175 -47.04 15.56 30.17
N LYS A 176 -46.35 16.53 30.80
CA LYS A 176 -44.89 16.64 30.75
C LYS A 176 -44.33 15.23 31.00
N PRO A 177 -43.44 14.67 30.16
CA PRO A 177 -42.81 13.41 30.52
C PRO A 177 -42.00 13.65 31.79
N LYS A 178 -42.51 13.12 32.91
CA LYS A 178 -41.72 12.87 34.11
C LYS A 178 -40.52 12.03 33.67
N PRO A 179 -39.30 12.36 34.11
CA PRO A 179 -38.13 11.56 33.80
C PRO A 179 -38.38 10.13 34.29
N ALA A 180 -38.27 9.17 33.38
CA ALA A 180 -38.39 7.77 33.71
C ALA A 180 -37.35 7.41 34.80
N PRO A 181 -37.71 6.60 35.80
CA PRO A 181 -36.78 6.16 36.82
C PRO A 181 -35.61 5.37 36.20
N PHE A 182 -34.42 5.57 36.77
CA PHE A 182 -33.12 4.97 36.43
C PHE A 182 -33.21 3.49 35.98
N GLY A 183 -33.43 3.28 34.70
CA GLY A 183 -33.31 2.00 34.02
C GLY A 183 -31.90 1.80 33.48
N LYS A 184 -31.51 0.54 33.24
CA LYS A 184 -30.21 0.19 32.66
C LYS A 184 -29.96 1.03 31.38
N PRO A 185 -28.74 1.57 31.18
CA PRO A 185 -28.41 2.36 30.00
C PRO A 185 -28.72 1.60 28.72
N GLU A 186 -29.41 2.25 27.79
CA GLU A 186 -29.81 1.66 26.51
C GLU A 186 -28.59 1.59 25.57
N VAL A 187 -28.19 0.38 25.15
CA VAL A 187 -27.10 0.19 24.17
C VAL A 187 -27.73 -0.14 22.83
N ILE A 188 -27.58 0.75 21.86
CA ILE A 188 -28.11 0.58 20.50
C ILE A 188 -26.93 0.34 19.57
N ILE A 189 -26.98 -0.76 18.82
CA ILE A 189 -25.94 -1.14 17.86
C ILE A 189 -26.57 -1.12 16.46
N LYS A 190 -26.20 -0.14 15.64
CA LYS A 190 -26.57 -0.03 14.22
C LYS A 190 -25.39 -0.53 13.40
N MET A 191 -25.61 -1.51 12.54
CA MET A 191 -24.53 -2.05 11.70
C MET A 191 -24.90 -2.05 10.22
N SER A 192 -23.93 -1.73 9.37
CA SER A 192 -24.04 -1.79 7.91
C SER A 192 -22.90 -2.63 7.31
N GLY A 193 -23.26 -3.71 6.60
CA GLY A 193 -22.33 -4.72 6.04
C GLY A 193 -21.93 -5.81 7.05
N GLY A 194 -22.02 -7.10 6.68
CA GLY A 194 -21.51 -8.24 7.46
C GLY A 194 -22.41 -8.83 8.57
N LYS A 195 -21.98 -9.96 9.17
CA LYS A 195 -22.64 -10.65 10.30
C LYS A 195 -22.20 -10.09 11.66
N MET A 196 -23.10 -10.19 12.64
CA MET A 196 -23.13 -9.41 13.89
C MET A 196 -22.37 -10.07 15.06
N PRO A 197 -21.26 -9.49 15.57
CA PRO A 197 -20.64 -9.92 16.81
C PRO A 197 -21.19 -9.10 18.01
N GLU A 198 -22.49 -9.23 18.30
CA GLU A 198 -23.18 -8.46 19.36
C GLU A 198 -22.45 -8.52 20.70
N LYS A 199 -21.91 -9.69 21.04
CA LYS A 199 -21.23 -9.94 22.31
C LYS A 199 -20.05 -8.98 22.53
N ALA A 200 -19.25 -8.73 21.50
CA ALA A 200 -18.08 -7.85 21.61
C ALA A 200 -18.47 -6.38 21.86
N PHE A 201 -19.53 -5.91 21.20
CA PHE A 201 -20.06 -4.56 21.41
C PHE A 201 -20.71 -4.39 22.78
N HIS A 202 -21.35 -5.43 23.31
CA HIS A 202 -21.87 -5.42 24.68
C HIS A 202 -20.74 -5.35 25.70
N VAL A 203 -19.69 -6.16 25.56
CA VAL A 203 -18.51 -6.11 26.45
C VAL A 203 -17.84 -4.73 26.37
N TYR A 204 -17.72 -4.17 25.17
CA TYR A 204 -17.19 -2.82 24.98
C TYR A 204 -18.07 -1.75 25.65
N ALA A 205 -19.40 -1.84 25.51
CA ALA A 205 -20.33 -0.95 26.19
C ALA A 205 -20.22 -1.05 27.71
N GLU A 206 -20.10 -2.27 28.25
CA GLU A 206 -19.92 -2.49 29.68
C GLU A 206 -18.66 -1.83 30.23
N ASP A 207 -17.54 -1.89 29.50
CA ASP A 207 -16.30 -1.24 29.93
C ASP A 207 -16.41 0.29 29.90
N LEU A 208 -17.13 0.86 28.93
CA LEU A 208 -17.44 2.30 28.93
C LEU A 208 -18.33 2.70 30.11
N LEU A 209 -19.34 1.87 30.45
CA LEU A 209 -20.22 2.10 31.60
C LEU A 209 -19.47 1.97 32.94
N LYS A 210 -18.51 1.04 33.06
CA LYS A 210 -17.64 0.92 34.24
C LYS A 210 -16.78 2.16 34.42
N GLU A 211 -16.23 2.71 33.33
CA GLU A 211 -15.43 3.93 33.39
C GLU A 211 -16.29 5.15 33.73
N ALA A 212 -17.51 5.24 33.18
CA ALA A 212 -18.45 6.31 33.49
C ALA A 212 -18.83 6.36 34.99
N LYS A 213 -19.02 5.20 35.62
CA LYS A 213 -19.29 5.10 37.08
C LYS A 213 -18.14 5.64 37.94
N ARG A 214 -16.91 5.71 37.42
CA ARG A 214 -15.75 6.29 38.12
C ARG A 214 -15.68 7.80 38.00
N ILE A 215 -16.47 8.40 37.12
CA ILE A 215 -16.58 9.85 36.95
C ILE A 215 -17.66 10.33 37.92
N ARG A 216 -17.27 11.19 38.85
CA ARG A 216 -18.16 11.68 39.90
C ARG A 216 -19.31 12.47 39.28
N GLY A 217 -20.55 12.05 39.55
CA GLY A 217 -21.75 12.74 39.11
C GLY A 217 -22.22 12.42 37.69
N LEU A 218 -21.51 11.58 36.93
CA LEU A 218 -21.90 11.21 35.57
C LEU A 218 -22.83 9.99 35.55
N THR A 219 -23.96 10.11 34.85
CA THR A 219 -24.85 9.00 34.52
C THR A 219 -24.99 8.89 33.02
N ILE A 220 -24.67 7.74 32.43
CA ILE A 220 -24.93 7.47 31.00
C ILE A 220 -26.35 6.92 30.86
N ASN A 221 -27.12 7.50 29.95
CA ASN A 221 -28.49 7.10 29.64
C ASN A 221 -28.53 6.19 28.40
N ARG A 222 -27.71 6.46 27.38
CA ARG A 222 -27.73 5.76 26.10
C ARG A 222 -26.36 5.76 25.44
N ILE A 223 -25.98 4.63 24.84
CA ILE A 223 -24.78 4.49 24.00
C ILE A 223 -25.23 3.97 22.65
N GLU A 224 -24.94 4.70 21.58
CA GLU A 224 -25.15 4.26 20.22
C GLU A 224 -23.81 3.94 19.56
N PHE A 225 -23.73 2.76 18.97
CA PHE A 225 -22.66 2.37 18.07
C PHE A 225 -23.22 2.31 16.65
N ASP A 226 -22.69 3.11 15.74
CA ASP A 226 -22.90 2.95 14.31
C ASP A 226 -21.62 2.39 13.69
N ALA A 227 -21.68 1.11 13.31
CA ALA A 227 -20.54 0.34 12.87
C ALA A 227 -20.70 -0.12 11.42
N ASN A 228 -19.77 0.27 10.57
CA ASN A 228 -19.68 -0.21 9.20
C ASN A 228 -18.57 -1.26 9.10
N VAL A 229 -18.92 -2.51 8.82
CA VAL A 229 -17.96 -3.62 8.72
C VAL A 229 -17.44 -3.70 7.29
N GLY A 230 -16.13 -3.51 7.14
CA GLY A 230 -15.39 -3.92 5.95
C GLY A 230 -14.54 -5.16 6.23
N ASP A 231 -13.82 -5.65 5.23
CA ASP A 231 -12.96 -6.84 5.33
C ASP A 231 -11.88 -6.66 6.42
N GLY A 232 -12.13 -7.24 7.61
CA GLY A 232 -11.23 -7.24 8.78
C GLY A 232 -11.18 -5.95 9.61
N VAL A 233 -11.99 -4.93 9.27
CA VAL A 233 -11.97 -3.62 9.94
C VAL A 233 -13.40 -3.13 10.17
N VAL A 234 -13.69 -2.64 11.38
CA VAL A 234 -14.94 -1.95 11.70
C VAL A 234 -14.67 -0.47 11.81
N TYR A 235 -15.34 0.29 10.96
CA TYR A 235 -15.42 1.74 11.11
C TYR A 235 -16.51 2.08 12.10
N LEU A 236 -16.16 2.75 13.19
CA LEU A 236 -17.02 2.96 14.34
C LEU A 236 -17.31 4.44 14.57
N ASN A 237 -18.60 4.77 14.61
CA ASN A 237 -19.10 6.02 15.18
C ASN A 237 -19.71 5.71 16.55
N VAL A 238 -19.29 6.42 17.59
CA VAL A 238 -19.77 6.21 18.96
C VAL A 238 -20.47 7.47 19.46
N HIS A 239 -21.75 7.36 19.80
CA HIS A 239 -22.51 8.45 20.41
C HIS A 239 -22.90 8.07 21.84
N ILE A 240 -22.43 8.84 22.82
CA ILE A 240 -22.72 8.62 24.24
C ILE A 240 -23.59 9.76 24.75
N TYR A 241 -24.74 9.42 25.33
CA TYR A 241 -25.67 10.37 25.92
C TYR A 241 -25.73 10.16 27.43
N GLY A 242 -25.55 11.22 28.21
CA GLY A 242 -25.59 11.16 29.67
C GLY A 242 -26.08 12.46 30.30
N ASN A 243 -26.19 12.42 31.63
CA ASN A 243 -26.49 13.57 32.48
C ASN A 243 -25.42 13.69 33.56
N SER A 244 -25.10 14.91 33.99
CA SER A 244 -24.16 15.19 35.07
C SER A 244 -24.83 15.98 36.18
N THR A 245 -24.55 15.61 37.43
CA THR A 245 -24.97 16.41 38.60
C THR A 245 -23.93 17.48 38.97
N GLY A 246 -22.83 17.59 38.22
CA GLY A 246 -21.73 18.53 38.46
C GLY A 246 -21.89 19.89 37.77
N GLY A 247 -20.98 20.83 38.04
CA GLY A 247 -20.97 22.12 37.34
C GLY A 247 -20.42 22.01 35.91
N SER A 248 -20.45 23.11 35.14
CA SER A 248 -19.93 23.16 33.75
C SER A 248 -18.50 22.61 33.60
N ARG A 249 -17.61 22.86 34.58
CA ARG A 249 -16.25 22.32 34.59
C ARG A 249 -16.19 20.81 34.80
N ASP A 250 -17.10 20.24 35.58
CA ASP A 250 -17.18 18.80 35.81
C ASP A 250 -17.75 18.08 34.57
N ILE A 251 -18.66 18.73 33.84
CA ILE A 251 -19.19 18.27 32.56
C ILE A 251 -18.06 18.17 31.54
N GLU A 252 -17.25 19.22 31.35
CA GLU A 252 -16.10 19.18 30.42
C GLU A 252 -15.08 18.09 30.78
N ILE A 253 -14.82 17.88 32.07
CA ILE A 253 -13.91 16.83 32.54
C ILE A 253 -14.51 15.44 32.26
N ALA A 254 -15.82 15.28 32.47
CA ALA A 254 -16.54 14.05 32.18
C ALA A 254 -16.50 13.74 30.68
N GLU A 255 -16.78 14.71 29.82
CA GLU A 255 -16.70 14.58 28.35
C GLU A 255 -15.29 14.15 27.91
N LYS A 256 -14.24 14.86 28.33
CA LYS A 256 -12.84 14.53 27.97
C LYS A 256 -12.44 13.13 28.44
N ARG A 257 -12.86 12.73 29.64
CA ARG A 257 -12.60 11.39 30.16
C ARG A 257 -13.34 10.31 29.38
N MET A 258 -14.58 10.56 28.97
CA MET A 258 -15.35 9.63 28.16
C MET A 258 -14.80 9.50 26.74
N LEU A 259 -14.38 10.60 26.10
CA LEU A 259 -13.67 10.57 24.82
C LEU A 259 -12.40 9.71 24.89
N HIS A 260 -11.62 9.87 25.96
CA HIS A 260 -10.45 9.03 26.20
C HIS A 260 -10.82 7.56 26.45
N ALA A 261 -11.90 7.29 27.19
CA ALA A 261 -12.38 5.94 27.46
C ALA A 261 -12.77 5.20 26.16
N VAL A 262 -13.44 5.87 25.23
CA VAL A 262 -13.78 5.32 23.91
C VAL A 262 -12.51 4.84 23.18
N SER A 263 -11.47 5.67 23.13
CA SER A 263 -10.20 5.28 22.50
C SER A 263 -9.47 4.17 23.26
N LYS A 264 -9.48 4.20 24.60
CA LYS A 264 -8.78 3.25 25.47
C LYS A 264 -9.37 1.83 25.37
N TYR A 265 -10.70 1.72 25.32
CA TYR A 265 -11.40 0.43 25.37
C TYR A 265 -11.78 -0.10 23.97
N ALA A 266 -11.70 0.71 22.91
CA ALA A 266 -11.95 0.24 21.55
C ALA A 266 -11.24 -1.09 21.17
N PRO A 267 -9.96 -1.33 21.55
CA PRO A 267 -9.27 -2.60 21.28
C PRO A 267 -9.93 -3.86 21.84
N VAL A 268 -10.93 -3.75 22.74
CA VAL A 268 -11.78 -4.88 23.17
C VAL A 268 -12.45 -5.55 21.97
N LEU A 269 -12.90 -4.77 20.98
CA LEU A 269 -13.54 -5.29 19.77
C LEU A 269 -12.60 -6.19 18.95
N LEU A 270 -11.30 -5.88 18.95
CA LEU A 270 -10.29 -6.72 18.32
C LEU A 270 -10.04 -8.01 19.10
N ARG A 271 -10.16 -8.00 20.43
CA ARG A 271 -9.94 -9.21 21.25
C ARG A 271 -11.13 -10.17 21.20
N GLU A 272 -12.35 -9.64 21.22
CA GLU A 272 -13.57 -10.44 21.34
C GLU A 272 -14.16 -10.84 19.98
N ALA A 273 -13.93 -10.05 18.93
CA ALA A 273 -14.49 -10.30 17.60
C ALA A 273 -13.42 -10.39 16.49
N GLU A 274 -12.13 -10.31 16.82
CA GLU A 274 -11.01 -10.32 15.85
C GLU A 274 -11.09 -9.21 14.78
N ILE A 275 -11.91 -8.17 15.01
CA ILE A 275 -12.09 -7.07 14.08
C ILE A 275 -11.35 -5.84 14.59
N LYS A 276 -10.52 -5.23 13.73
CA LYS A 276 -9.81 -4.00 14.08
C LYS A 276 -10.76 -2.80 14.09
N PRO A 277 -10.94 -2.10 15.22
CA PRO A 277 -11.77 -0.91 15.25
C PRO A 277 -11.01 0.31 14.69
N ILE A 278 -11.65 1.07 13.82
CA ILE A 278 -11.24 2.40 13.37
C ILE A 278 -12.33 3.38 13.81
N ILE A 279 -12.03 4.18 14.82
CA ILE A 279 -12.94 5.22 15.30
C ILE A 279 -12.99 6.33 14.24
N ARG A 280 -14.14 6.53 13.63
CA ARG A 280 -14.40 7.61 12.65
C ARG A 280 -14.95 8.85 13.33
N ASP A 281 -15.93 8.66 14.20
CA ASP A 281 -16.58 9.74 14.93
C ASP A 281 -16.85 9.36 16.39
N VAL A 282 -16.75 10.35 17.29
CA VAL A 282 -17.12 10.19 18.69
C VAL A 282 -17.83 11.45 19.16
N SER A 283 -19.07 11.29 19.57
CA SER A 283 -19.86 12.36 20.20
C SER A 283 -20.21 11.96 21.62
N VAL A 284 -19.96 12.85 22.58
CA VAL A 284 -20.36 12.68 23.98
C VAL A 284 -21.22 13.87 24.32
N ILE A 285 -22.50 13.64 24.60
CA ILE A 285 -23.48 14.67 24.90
C ILE A 285 -23.93 14.48 26.35
N ILE A 286 -23.60 15.44 27.20
CA ILE A 286 -23.97 15.44 28.62
C ILE A 286 -24.87 16.65 28.88
N ASP A 287 -26.07 16.43 29.44
CA ASP A 287 -27.07 17.46 29.77
C ASP A 287 -27.50 18.37 28.60
N GLY A 288 -27.50 17.82 27.37
CA GLY A 288 -27.96 18.53 26.18
C GLY A 288 -27.03 19.64 25.67
N GLN A 289 -25.83 19.79 26.23
CA GLN A 289 -24.76 20.57 25.61
C GLN A 289 -23.97 19.67 24.67
N GLU A 290 -24.14 19.88 23.37
CA GLU A 290 -23.37 19.20 22.33
C GLU A 290 -22.02 19.93 22.20
N VAL A 291 -21.04 19.57 23.04
CA VAL A 291 -19.66 19.89 22.72
C VAL A 291 -19.20 18.87 21.69
N ARG A 292 -19.54 19.14 20.42
CA ARG A 292 -18.81 18.50 19.32
C ARG A 292 -17.33 18.78 19.57
N PRO A 293 -16.41 17.80 19.44
CA PRO A 293 -15.03 18.17 19.19
C PRO A 293 -15.07 19.17 18.05
N GLN A 294 -14.61 20.40 18.32
CA GLN A 294 -14.52 21.48 17.34
C GLN A 294 -14.13 20.86 16.00
N GLU A 295 -15.02 21.06 15.03
CA GLU A 295 -14.84 20.78 13.62
C GLU A 295 -13.38 20.51 13.24
N ILE A 296 -13.06 19.23 13.01
CA ILE A 296 -12.06 18.87 12.01
C ILE A 296 -12.73 19.12 10.64
N VAL A 297 -13.06 20.38 10.35
CA VAL A 297 -13.56 20.80 9.04
C VAL A 297 -12.66 21.89 8.44
N ASP A 298 -11.75 22.49 9.23
CA ASP A 298 -10.82 23.52 8.73
C ASP A 298 -9.35 23.07 8.57
N LYS A 299 -8.97 21.85 8.97
CA LYS A 299 -7.54 21.46 8.98
C LYS A 299 -6.96 20.99 7.64
N ASP A 300 -7.80 20.79 6.62
CA ASP A 300 -7.36 20.41 5.27
C ASP A 300 -7.59 21.52 4.23
N LYS A 301 -7.86 22.76 4.67
CA LYS A 301 -7.91 23.91 3.77
C LYS A 301 -6.49 24.19 3.24
N LYS A 302 -6.26 23.81 1.99
CA LYS A 302 -5.09 24.26 1.23
C LYS A 302 -5.24 25.74 0.95
N LYS A 303 -4.28 26.51 1.44
CA LYS A 303 -4.12 27.92 1.09
C LYS A 303 -3.19 28.00 -0.12
N THR A 304 -3.68 28.62 -1.18
CA THR A 304 -2.86 29.01 -2.34
C THR A 304 -2.82 30.51 -2.43
N ALA A 305 -1.64 31.11 -2.21
CA ALA A 305 -1.48 32.56 -2.30
C ALA A 305 -0.05 32.95 -2.72
N ASN A 306 0.11 34.22 -3.09
CA ASN A 306 1.41 34.78 -3.39
C ASN A 306 2.18 35.03 -2.10
N VAL A 307 3.43 34.57 -2.04
CA VAL A 307 4.32 34.73 -0.89
C VAL A 307 5.05 36.07 -0.93
N THR A 308 5.29 36.62 -2.13
CA THR A 308 5.91 37.93 -2.38
C THR A 308 4.88 38.92 -2.94
N LYS A 309 5.08 40.21 -2.66
CA LYS A 309 4.22 41.29 -3.17
C LYS A 309 4.23 41.38 -4.70
N ASP A 310 5.33 40.95 -5.32
CA ASP A 310 5.54 40.96 -6.77
C ASP A 310 4.90 39.76 -7.48
N GLY A 311 4.28 38.83 -6.75
CA GLY A 311 3.58 37.67 -7.34
C GLY A 311 4.50 36.60 -7.95
N LYS A 312 5.82 36.75 -7.84
CA LYS A 312 6.80 35.79 -8.38
C LYS A 312 6.75 34.42 -7.72
N ILE A 313 6.47 34.37 -6.42
CA ILE A 313 6.46 33.13 -5.64
C ILE A 313 5.03 32.80 -5.24
N VAL A 314 4.53 31.66 -5.69
CA VAL A 314 3.21 31.12 -5.36
C VAL A 314 3.40 29.88 -4.49
N LEU A 315 2.74 29.85 -3.34
CA LEU A 315 2.78 28.69 -2.43
C LEU A 315 1.39 28.11 -2.29
N SER A 316 1.30 26.79 -2.42
CA SER A 316 0.12 25.97 -2.13
C SER A 316 0.46 25.01 -1.00
N VAL A 317 -0.09 25.25 0.20
CA VAL A 317 0.16 24.40 1.37
C VAL A 317 -1.02 24.48 2.35
N LEU A 318 -1.13 23.51 3.26
CA LEU A 318 -2.05 23.58 4.39
C LEU A 318 -1.86 24.88 5.19
N GLU A 319 -2.97 25.50 5.58
CA GLU A 319 -2.95 26.82 6.22
C GLU A 319 -2.18 26.83 7.56
N ASP A 320 -2.17 25.71 8.29
CA ASP A 320 -1.50 25.55 9.58
C ASP A 320 0.04 25.64 9.50
N VAL A 321 0.62 25.24 8.36
CA VAL A 321 2.06 25.29 8.13
C VAL A 321 2.49 26.39 7.17
N TRP A 322 1.55 27.24 6.74
CA TRP A 322 1.79 28.36 5.84
C TRP A 322 2.98 29.25 6.25
N PRO A 323 3.11 29.70 7.53
CA PRO A 323 4.21 30.60 7.91
C PRO A 323 5.58 29.99 7.65
N TYR A 324 5.75 28.71 7.95
CA TYR A 324 7.02 27.99 7.79
C TYR A 324 7.40 27.82 6.32
N PHE A 325 6.46 27.35 5.50
CA PHE A 325 6.72 27.13 4.08
C PHE A 325 6.79 28.43 3.28
N SER A 326 6.16 29.50 3.76
CA SER A 326 6.30 30.84 3.17
C SER A 326 7.69 31.42 3.39
N ALA A 327 8.29 31.22 4.57
CA ALA A 327 9.67 31.62 4.85
C ALA A 327 10.64 30.78 4.02
N PHE A 328 10.45 29.46 4.02
CA PHE A 328 11.21 28.51 3.20
C PHE A 328 11.23 28.92 1.72
N ALA A 329 10.07 29.18 1.11
CA ALA A 329 9.98 29.52 -0.31
C ALA A 329 10.73 30.83 -0.64
N ARG A 330 10.73 31.82 0.26
CA ARG A 330 11.51 33.07 0.09
C ARG A 330 13.00 32.80 0.15
N THR A 331 13.46 32.06 1.15
CA THR A 331 14.90 31.76 1.33
C THR A 331 15.44 30.94 0.16
N VAL A 332 14.70 29.92 -0.27
CA VAL A 332 15.08 29.08 -1.42
C VAL A 332 15.23 29.91 -2.69
N VAL A 333 14.25 30.77 -3.01
CA VAL A 333 14.31 31.61 -4.22
C VAL A 333 15.43 32.65 -4.13
N ALA A 334 15.64 33.27 -2.97
CA ALA A 334 16.72 34.23 -2.78
C ALA A 334 18.12 33.59 -2.96
N GLU A 335 18.30 32.34 -2.51
CA GLU A 335 19.57 31.62 -2.71
C GLU A 335 19.76 31.20 -4.17
N ILE A 336 18.69 30.79 -4.86
CA ILE A 336 18.73 30.48 -6.30
C ILE A 336 19.09 31.75 -7.10
N GLU A 337 18.50 32.90 -6.77
CA GLU A 337 18.85 34.19 -7.40
C GLU A 337 20.30 34.60 -7.11
N SER A 338 20.80 34.34 -5.91
CA SER A 338 22.21 34.59 -5.52
C SER A 338 23.20 33.71 -6.31
N ALA A 339 22.76 32.54 -6.79
CA ALA A 339 23.53 31.67 -7.66
C ALA A 339 23.54 32.12 -9.14
N GLY A 340 22.95 33.27 -9.46
CA GLY A 340 22.92 33.83 -10.82
C GLY A 340 21.79 33.29 -11.71
N ILE A 341 20.79 32.62 -11.11
CA ILE A 341 19.59 32.12 -11.79
C ILE A 341 18.44 33.07 -11.47
N LYS A 342 18.04 33.90 -12.44
CA LYS A 342 16.97 34.88 -12.22
C LYS A 342 15.61 34.19 -12.30
N VAL A 343 14.83 34.23 -11.21
CA VAL A 343 13.54 33.54 -11.14
C VAL A 343 12.41 34.48 -11.54
N ASP A 344 11.67 34.12 -12.61
CA ASP A 344 10.51 34.89 -13.06
C ASP A 344 9.23 34.42 -12.37
N LYS A 345 9.06 33.10 -12.22
CA LYS A 345 7.92 32.52 -11.51
C LYS A 345 8.31 31.20 -10.84
N ALA A 346 8.00 31.06 -9.57
CA ALA A 346 8.18 29.82 -8.81
C ALA A 346 6.86 29.41 -8.14
N HIS A 347 6.47 28.16 -8.32
CA HIS A 347 5.31 27.56 -7.69
C HIS A 347 5.74 26.38 -6.81
N PHE A 348 5.47 26.50 -5.51
CA PHE A 348 5.69 25.44 -4.54
C PHE A 348 4.33 24.80 -4.20
N ASP A 349 4.11 23.56 -4.63
CA ASP A 349 2.95 22.74 -4.21
C ASP A 349 3.41 21.70 -3.20
N ILE A 350 2.92 21.85 -1.98
CA ILE A 350 3.32 21.04 -0.84
C ILE A 350 2.15 20.14 -0.48
N LYS A 351 2.38 18.84 -0.61
CA LYS A 351 1.39 17.80 -0.33
C LYS A 351 1.71 17.11 0.98
N GLY A 352 0.69 16.51 1.58
CA GLY A 352 0.83 15.74 2.83
C GLY A 352 0.69 16.58 4.10
N ARG A 353 0.79 15.90 5.26
CA ARG A 353 0.48 16.47 6.58
C ARG A 353 1.40 15.96 7.68
N ARG A 354 1.57 14.63 7.76
CA ARG A 354 2.56 13.99 8.64
C ARG A 354 3.94 13.97 7.99
N GLU A 355 3.95 13.68 6.70
CA GLU A 355 5.10 13.78 5.82
C GLU A 355 4.74 14.80 4.74
N PHE A 356 5.67 15.69 4.41
CA PHE A 356 5.47 16.71 3.40
C PHE A 356 6.26 16.38 2.13
N GLU A 357 5.61 16.53 0.99
CA GLU A 357 6.22 16.37 -0.32
C GLU A 357 6.25 17.73 -1.02
N ILE A 358 7.46 18.21 -1.32
CA ILE A 358 7.67 19.48 -2.02
C ILE A 358 7.74 19.20 -3.52
N ASN A 359 6.85 19.86 -4.26
CA ASN A 359 6.89 19.94 -5.71
C ASN A 359 7.18 21.39 -6.11
N LEU A 360 8.26 21.61 -6.85
CA LEU A 360 8.65 22.92 -7.35
C LEU A 360 8.50 22.95 -8.87
N SER A 361 7.70 23.90 -9.36
CA SER A 361 7.65 24.28 -10.78
C SER A 361 8.16 25.70 -10.91
N MET A 362 9.26 25.89 -11.64
CA MET A 362 9.96 27.17 -11.74
C MET A 362 10.22 27.55 -13.20
N VAL A 363 10.06 28.84 -13.50
CA VAL A 363 10.49 29.48 -14.74
C VAL A 363 11.61 30.44 -14.38
N ALA A 364 12.78 30.25 -14.98
CA ALA A 364 13.97 31.01 -14.66
C ALA A 364 14.78 31.37 -15.91
N GLU A 365 15.47 32.51 -15.86
CA GLU A 365 16.46 32.93 -16.83
C GLU A 365 17.85 32.62 -16.26
N ALA A 366 18.63 31.81 -16.97
CA ALA A 366 19.99 31.47 -16.58
C ALA A 366 20.92 31.44 -17.80
N LYS A 367 22.20 31.77 -17.59
CA LYS A 367 23.25 31.65 -18.62
C LYS A 367 23.88 30.26 -18.67
N MET A 368 23.46 29.37 -17.78
CA MET A 368 23.99 28.03 -17.56
C MET A 368 23.12 26.99 -18.28
N ALA A 369 23.66 25.78 -18.48
CA ALA A 369 22.90 24.69 -19.09
C ALA A 369 21.72 24.27 -18.21
N GLU A 370 20.60 23.85 -18.81
CA GLU A 370 19.37 23.49 -18.10
C GLU A 370 19.59 22.42 -17.03
N ASP A 371 20.43 21.42 -17.31
CA ASP A 371 20.81 20.35 -16.36
C ASP A 371 21.57 20.89 -15.14
N GLU A 372 22.43 21.89 -15.34
CA GLU A 372 23.22 22.51 -14.28
C GLU A 372 22.34 23.39 -13.39
N VAL A 373 21.42 24.14 -13.99
CA VAL A 373 20.39 24.92 -13.29
C VAL A 373 19.51 23.98 -12.46
N GLN A 374 19.04 22.88 -13.04
CA GLN A 374 18.19 21.92 -12.34
C GLN A 374 18.91 21.28 -11.15
N ARG A 375 20.21 20.97 -11.30
CA ARG A 375 21.04 20.45 -10.20
C ARG A 375 21.18 21.46 -9.06
N VAL A 376 21.57 22.71 -9.36
CA VAL A 376 21.72 23.77 -8.36
C VAL A 376 20.41 23.99 -7.60
N VAL A 377 19.29 24.08 -8.32
CA VAL A 377 17.96 24.27 -7.72
C VAL A 377 17.59 23.09 -6.83
N ARG A 378 17.81 21.85 -7.29
CA ARG A 378 17.51 20.64 -6.49
C ARG A 378 18.35 20.56 -5.22
N ASP A 379 19.63 20.92 -5.29
CA ASP A 379 20.54 20.92 -4.15
C ASP A 379 20.12 21.97 -3.10
N VAL A 380 19.77 23.19 -3.54
CA VAL A 380 19.27 24.25 -2.65
C VAL A 380 17.96 23.85 -1.98
N VAL A 381 16.96 23.40 -2.75
CA VAL A 381 15.66 22.97 -2.22
C VAL A 381 15.83 21.80 -1.25
N GLY A 382 16.66 20.82 -1.60
CA GLY A 382 16.93 19.65 -0.76
C GLY A 382 17.60 19.99 0.56
N ARG A 383 18.53 20.95 0.58
CA ARG A 383 19.21 21.41 1.80
C ARG A 383 18.21 22.07 2.76
N HIS A 384 17.47 23.06 2.27
CA HIS A 384 16.46 23.78 3.06
C HIS A 384 15.31 22.88 3.51
N ALA A 385 14.93 21.86 2.71
CA ALA A 385 13.88 20.92 3.09
C ALA A 385 14.30 20.06 4.29
N ARG A 386 15.58 19.63 4.35
CA ARG A 386 16.12 18.88 5.50
C ARG A 386 16.20 19.76 6.76
N GLU A 387 16.60 21.01 6.62
CA GLU A 387 16.67 21.97 7.73
C GLU A 387 15.28 22.28 8.29
N LEU A 388 14.31 22.49 7.40
CA LEU A 388 12.91 22.68 7.79
C LEU A 388 12.33 21.42 8.45
N GLY A 389 12.65 20.23 7.93
CA GLY A 389 12.22 18.95 8.51
C GLY A 389 12.74 18.74 9.94
N ARG A 390 14.00 19.12 10.21
CA ARG A 390 14.57 19.13 11.57
C ARG A 390 13.87 20.10 12.50
N THR A 391 13.50 21.27 11.99
CA THR A 391 12.84 22.33 12.77
C THR A 391 11.39 21.97 13.12
N LEU A 392 10.67 21.33 12.20
CA LEU A 392 9.28 20.91 12.39
C LEU A 392 9.14 19.52 13.01
N ASN A 393 10.25 18.80 13.22
CA ASN A 393 10.28 17.38 13.60
C ASN A 393 9.36 16.52 12.72
N ARG A 394 9.41 16.76 11.40
CA ARG A 394 8.58 16.08 10.38
C ARG A 394 9.44 15.69 9.18
N TYR A 395 9.04 14.61 8.53
CA TYR A 395 9.73 14.15 7.33
C TYR A 395 9.29 15.00 6.12
N ILE A 396 10.27 15.55 5.39
CA ILE A 396 10.03 16.38 4.20
C ILE A 396 10.86 15.82 3.05
N THR A 397 10.20 15.48 1.94
CA THR A 397 10.83 14.96 0.73
C THR A 397 10.69 15.96 -0.42
N VAL A 398 11.68 15.97 -1.32
CA VAL A 398 11.63 16.74 -2.56
C VAL A 398 11.35 15.76 -3.69
N HIS A 399 10.14 15.83 -4.24
CA HIS A 399 9.68 14.84 -5.22
C HIS A 399 9.96 15.30 -6.65
N ASN A 400 9.32 16.39 -7.07
CA ASN A 400 9.48 16.94 -8.42
C ASN A 400 10.07 18.35 -8.40
N VAL A 401 11.07 18.59 -9.25
CA VAL A 401 11.68 19.92 -9.49
C VAL A 401 11.72 20.11 -11.01
N GLU A 402 10.72 20.81 -11.54
CA GLU A 402 10.61 21.17 -12.95
C GLU A 402 11.09 22.60 -13.12
N VAL A 403 12.16 22.79 -13.90
CA VAL A 403 12.72 24.11 -14.21
C VAL A 403 12.60 24.33 -15.71
N LYS A 404 12.02 25.47 -16.12
CA LYS A 404 11.96 25.90 -17.53
C LYS A 404 12.88 27.10 -17.70
N THR A 405 13.94 26.93 -18.48
CA THR A 405 14.89 28.02 -18.78
C THR A 405 14.47 28.80 -20.02
N ILE A 406 14.33 30.13 -19.90
CA ILE A 406 14.09 31.01 -21.05
C ILE A 406 15.43 31.61 -21.49
N THR A 407 15.96 31.14 -22.62
CA THR A 407 17.22 31.66 -23.19
C THR A 407 16.94 32.90 -24.03
N LYS A 408 17.45 34.07 -23.61
CA LYS A 408 17.41 35.30 -24.42
C LYS A 408 18.46 35.21 -25.53
N THR A 409 18.02 34.99 -26.76
CA THR A 409 18.85 35.05 -27.98
C THR A 409 19.32 36.49 -28.24
N ALA A 410 20.65 36.69 -28.30
CA ALA A 410 21.31 37.79 -29.00
C ALA A 410 22.78 37.38 -29.30
N PRO A 411 23.40 37.93 -30.36
CA PRO A 411 24.13 37.15 -31.36
C PRO A 411 25.62 36.94 -31.08
N SER A 412 26.15 35.95 -31.81
CA SER A 412 27.54 35.57 -32.01
C SER A 412 28.56 36.70 -31.90
N THR A 413 29.56 36.53 -31.05
CA THR A 413 30.91 37.00 -31.34
C THR A 413 31.93 36.05 -30.73
N THR A 414 32.80 35.58 -31.61
CA THR A 414 34.03 34.81 -31.38
C THR A 414 34.84 35.37 -30.22
N THR A 415 35.52 34.49 -29.47
CA THR A 415 36.96 34.55 -29.13
C THR A 415 37.29 34.19 -27.66
N ARG A 416 38.21 33.22 -27.53
CA ARG A 416 39.20 32.93 -26.46
C ARG A 416 38.75 32.28 -25.13
N ILE A 417 39.13 31.00 -25.06
CA ILE A 417 39.96 30.36 -24.01
C ILE A 417 40.38 31.31 -22.87
N SER A 418 40.00 30.96 -21.64
CA SER A 418 40.85 31.13 -20.46
C SER A 418 40.51 30.05 -19.43
N ASP A 419 41.58 29.45 -18.92
CA ASP A 419 41.64 28.40 -17.91
C ASP A 419 41.03 28.78 -16.56
N GLY A 420 40.72 27.75 -15.77
CA GLY A 420 40.88 27.81 -14.32
C GLY A 420 39.73 27.20 -13.51
N VAL A 421 39.74 25.87 -13.34
CA VAL A 421 39.21 25.26 -12.10
C VAL A 421 40.17 24.16 -11.66
N GLU A 422 40.85 24.42 -10.55
CA GLU A 422 41.78 23.52 -9.86
C GLU A 422 41.08 22.20 -9.48
N ALA A 423 41.48 21.11 -10.14
CA ALA A 423 41.08 19.76 -9.79
C ALA A 423 42.16 19.08 -8.95
N SER A 424 41.84 18.84 -7.68
CA SER A 424 42.30 17.75 -6.80
C SER A 424 43.62 17.04 -7.20
N SER A 425 44.72 17.49 -6.60
CA SER A 425 46.10 17.00 -6.80
C SER A 425 46.29 15.49 -6.66
N LYS A 426 45.39 14.78 -5.97
CA LYS A 426 45.47 13.32 -5.80
C LYS A 426 44.98 12.52 -7.00
N ALA A 427 44.02 13.04 -7.78
CA ALA A 427 43.50 12.32 -8.95
C ALA A 427 44.49 12.38 -10.13
N ALA A 428 45.18 13.51 -10.29
CA ALA A 428 46.25 13.66 -11.27
C ALA A 428 47.47 12.78 -10.93
N GLU A 429 47.85 12.67 -9.65
CA GLU A 429 48.91 11.76 -9.21
C GLU A 429 48.56 10.28 -9.45
N ILE A 430 47.30 9.87 -9.25
CA ILE A 430 46.87 8.50 -9.50
C ILE A 430 46.88 8.17 -11.00
N LEU A 431 46.45 9.11 -11.85
CA LEU A 431 46.52 8.93 -13.31
C LEU A 431 47.96 8.87 -13.82
N ALA A 432 48.85 9.72 -13.30
CA ALA A 432 50.27 9.70 -13.65
C ALA A 432 50.96 8.40 -13.19
N LYS A 433 50.66 7.91 -11.98
CA LYS A 433 51.19 6.62 -11.49
C LYS A 433 50.66 5.43 -12.30
N LYS A 434 49.41 5.49 -12.75
CA LYS A 434 48.81 4.46 -13.61
C LYS A 434 49.51 4.43 -14.97
N GLU A 435 49.77 5.58 -15.57
CA GLU A 435 50.46 5.67 -16.86
C GLU A 435 51.92 5.16 -16.79
N LEU A 436 52.59 5.39 -15.66
CA LEU A 436 53.92 4.85 -15.40
C LEU A 436 53.90 3.32 -15.22
N LEU A 437 52.92 2.79 -14.49
CA LEU A 437 52.71 1.34 -14.35
C LEU A 437 52.36 0.68 -15.69
N GLU A 438 51.55 1.33 -16.53
CA GLU A 438 51.22 0.84 -17.87
C GLU A 438 52.47 0.77 -18.76
N LYS A 439 53.36 1.78 -18.71
CA LYS A 439 54.65 1.77 -19.43
C LYS A 439 55.63 0.72 -18.91
N GLU A 440 55.65 0.51 -17.59
CA GLU A 440 56.52 -0.49 -16.96
C GLU A 440 56.04 -1.92 -17.28
N VAL A 441 54.74 -2.16 -17.29
CA VAL A 441 54.13 -3.42 -17.73
C VAL A 441 54.40 -3.65 -19.22
N GLU A 442 54.30 -2.62 -20.06
CA GLU A 442 54.61 -2.72 -21.50
C GLU A 442 56.10 -3.02 -21.76
N GLN A 443 57.01 -2.46 -20.97
CA GLN A 443 58.44 -2.79 -21.03
C GLN A 443 58.74 -4.21 -20.54
N LEU A 444 58.09 -4.68 -19.47
CA LEU A 444 58.23 -6.04 -18.96
C LEU A 444 57.69 -7.08 -19.97
N LEU A 445 56.60 -6.76 -20.66
CA LEU A 445 56.04 -7.61 -21.72
C LEU A 445 56.93 -7.65 -22.97
N LYS A 446 57.54 -6.52 -23.36
CA LYS A 446 58.54 -6.46 -24.45
C LYS A 446 59.84 -7.20 -24.12
N GLN A 447 60.31 -7.13 -22.87
CA GLN A 447 61.50 -7.86 -22.42
C GLN A 447 61.29 -9.38 -22.31
N ALA A 448 60.04 -9.82 -22.12
CA ALA A 448 59.68 -11.24 -22.12
C ALA A 448 59.58 -11.86 -23.53
N GLY A 449 59.63 -11.06 -24.60
CA GLY A 449 59.64 -11.54 -25.99
C GLY A 449 58.34 -12.20 -26.45
N ILE A 450 57.18 -11.70 -26.00
CA ILE A 450 55.86 -12.27 -26.32
C ILE A 450 55.00 -11.24 -27.04
N ASP A 451 55.29 -11.00 -28.33
CA ASP A 451 54.52 -10.07 -29.17
C ASP A 451 53.12 -10.61 -29.56
N GLU A 452 52.89 -11.92 -29.39
CA GLU A 452 51.64 -12.60 -29.78
C GLU A 452 50.48 -12.48 -28.77
N LEU A 453 50.73 -11.98 -27.55
CA LEU A 453 49.66 -11.79 -26.55
C LEU A 453 48.95 -10.45 -26.67
N SER A 454 49.51 -9.45 -27.37
CA SER A 454 48.89 -8.12 -27.52
C SER A 454 47.57 -8.16 -28.28
N THR A 455 47.52 -8.95 -29.35
CA THR A 455 46.31 -9.21 -30.13
C THR A 455 45.29 -10.02 -29.33
N LEU A 456 45.75 -11.02 -28.57
CA LEU A 456 44.89 -11.82 -27.68
C LEU A 456 44.36 -11.01 -26.48
N THR A 457 45.12 -10.06 -25.92
CA THR A 457 44.61 -9.17 -24.87
C THR A 457 43.63 -8.14 -25.40
N GLU A 458 43.82 -7.61 -26.61
CA GLU A 458 42.82 -6.72 -27.22
C GLU A 458 41.53 -7.46 -27.60
N GLU A 459 41.63 -8.69 -28.13
CA GLU A 459 40.46 -9.53 -28.43
C GLU A 459 39.76 -9.99 -27.16
N LYS A 460 40.48 -10.47 -26.14
CA LYS A 460 39.92 -10.81 -24.82
C LYS A 460 39.31 -9.60 -24.13
N LYS A 461 39.91 -8.42 -24.28
CA LYS A 461 39.38 -7.17 -23.73
C LYS A 461 38.08 -6.77 -24.43
N LYS A 462 38.02 -6.80 -25.76
CA LYS A 462 36.78 -6.58 -26.52
C LYS A 462 35.70 -7.61 -26.17
N GLU A 463 36.06 -8.88 -26.07
CA GLU A 463 35.15 -9.97 -25.68
C GLU A 463 34.61 -9.74 -24.25
N SER A 464 35.48 -9.31 -23.32
CA SER A 464 35.06 -8.98 -21.96
C SER A 464 34.19 -7.72 -21.87
N GLU A 465 34.49 -6.68 -22.66
CA GLU A 465 33.70 -5.44 -22.73
C GLU A 465 32.32 -5.72 -23.35
N GLU A 466 32.24 -6.51 -24.42
CA GLU A 466 30.98 -6.95 -25.02
C GLU A 466 30.15 -7.81 -24.07
N THR A 467 30.78 -8.69 -23.28
CA THR A 467 30.07 -9.56 -22.32
C THR A 467 29.54 -8.75 -21.14
N VAL A 468 30.31 -7.78 -20.64
CA VAL A 468 29.86 -6.85 -19.58
C VAL A 468 28.76 -5.92 -20.10
N LEU A 469 28.86 -5.42 -21.33
CA LEU A 469 27.82 -4.60 -21.96
C LEU A 469 26.53 -5.40 -22.17
N LYS A 470 26.60 -6.63 -22.70
CA LYS A 470 25.43 -7.52 -22.84
C LYS A 470 24.75 -7.79 -21.49
N SER A 471 25.53 -8.02 -20.43
CA SER A 471 24.99 -8.27 -19.08
C SER A 471 24.18 -7.11 -18.49
N ARG A 472 24.41 -5.87 -18.95
CA ARG A 472 23.67 -4.68 -18.51
C ARG A 472 22.57 -4.26 -19.47
N ILE A 473 22.79 -4.49 -20.76
CA ILE A 473 21.87 -4.09 -21.83
C ILE A 473 20.63 -5.00 -21.85
N GLU A 474 20.78 -6.32 -21.70
CA GLU A 474 19.64 -7.24 -21.76
C GLU A 474 18.62 -7.00 -20.63
N PRO A 475 19.04 -6.88 -19.35
CA PRO A 475 18.10 -6.56 -18.27
C PRO A 475 17.46 -5.17 -18.43
N ALA A 476 18.21 -4.21 -18.97
CA ALA A 476 17.68 -2.87 -19.25
C ALA A 476 16.60 -2.91 -20.34
N ILE A 477 16.78 -3.69 -21.40
CA ILE A 477 15.79 -3.84 -22.48
C ILE A 477 14.54 -4.57 -22.00
N GLU A 478 14.71 -5.63 -21.21
CA GLU A 478 13.58 -6.37 -20.65
C GLU A 478 12.76 -5.50 -19.68
N THR A 479 13.45 -4.74 -18.82
CA THR A 479 12.81 -3.77 -17.93
C THR A 479 12.10 -2.67 -18.73
N LEU A 480 12.73 -2.16 -19.79
CA LEU A 480 12.12 -1.19 -20.69
C LEU A 480 10.82 -1.72 -21.31
N LYS A 481 10.85 -2.95 -21.83
CA LYS A 481 9.68 -3.61 -22.43
C LYS A 481 8.55 -3.74 -21.41
N ASN A 482 8.84 -4.23 -20.21
CA ASN A 482 7.83 -4.46 -19.17
C ASN A 482 7.23 -3.14 -18.66
N ARG A 483 8.06 -2.12 -18.46
CA ARG A 483 7.63 -0.82 -17.94
C ARG A 483 6.84 -0.01 -18.98
N VAL A 484 7.28 -0.02 -20.24
CA VAL A 484 6.48 0.56 -21.34
C VAL A 484 5.15 -0.15 -21.46
N HIS A 485 5.13 -1.48 -21.40
CA HIS A 485 3.87 -2.24 -21.46
C HIS A 485 2.91 -1.93 -20.30
N ALA A 486 3.42 -1.79 -19.07
CA ALA A 486 2.61 -1.42 -17.91
C ALA A 486 2.04 0.01 -18.00
N GLU A 487 2.87 0.98 -18.36
CA GLU A 487 2.47 2.39 -18.49
C GLU A 487 1.48 2.61 -19.64
N LEU A 488 1.66 1.92 -20.77
CA LEU A 488 0.75 2.05 -21.92
C LEU A 488 -0.64 1.46 -21.66
N LYS A 489 -0.78 0.50 -20.73
CA LYS A 489 -2.09 -0.01 -20.30
C LYS A 489 -2.89 0.99 -19.46
N LEU A 490 -2.22 1.96 -18.84
CA LEU A 490 -2.84 2.96 -17.98
C LEU A 490 -3.30 4.20 -18.75
N VAL A 491 -3.05 4.27 -20.06
CA VAL A 491 -3.47 5.41 -20.90
C VAL A 491 -5.00 5.42 -20.97
N PRO A 492 -5.67 6.49 -20.49
CA PRO A 492 -7.13 6.52 -20.43
C PRO A 492 -7.76 6.59 -21.82
N ARG A 493 -8.97 6.02 -21.96
CA ARG A 493 -9.81 6.07 -23.18
C ARG A 493 -9.26 5.32 -24.41
N VAL A 494 -8.21 4.53 -24.22
CA VAL A 494 -7.69 3.59 -25.22
C VAL A 494 -7.38 2.26 -24.57
N THR A 495 -7.75 1.17 -25.23
CA THR A 495 -7.36 -0.17 -24.80
C THR A 495 -6.05 -0.54 -25.51
N PHE A 496 -4.97 -0.72 -24.74
CA PHE A 496 -3.71 -1.21 -25.28
C PHE A 496 -3.86 -2.65 -25.85
N LYS A 497 -3.34 -2.91 -27.05
CA LYS A 497 -3.43 -4.21 -27.72
C LYS A 497 -2.11 -4.97 -27.70
N TRP A 498 -1.06 -4.36 -28.26
CA TRP A 498 0.26 -4.98 -28.34
C TRP A 498 1.35 -3.93 -28.48
N LEU A 499 2.57 -4.31 -28.09
CA LEU A 499 3.80 -3.53 -28.20
C LEU A 499 4.86 -4.42 -28.86
N LYS A 500 5.49 -3.91 -29.90
CA LYS A 500 6.69 -4.49 -30.49
C LYS A 500 7.86 -3.55 -30.21
N LEU A 501 8.90 -4.09 -29.58
CA LEU A 501 10.12 -3.38 -29.27
C LEU A 501 11.27 -4.12 -29.94
N ASN A 502 11.93 -3.49 -30.89
CA ASN A 502 13.18 -3.97 -31.47
C ASN A 502 14.31 -3.08 -30.97
N HIS A 503 15.51 -3.64 -30.85
CA HIS A 503 16.67 -2.90 -30.41
C HIS A 503 17.90 -3.21 -31.27
N GLU A 504 18.80 -2.25 -31.40
CA GLU A 504 20.06 -2.35 -32.12
C GLU A 504 21.16 -1.73 -31.23
N VAL A 505 22.20 -2.50 -30.91
CA VAL A 505 23.31 -2.03 -30.08
C VAL A 505 24.43 -1.53 -30.98
N LYS A 506 24.87 -0.28 -30.78
CA LYS A 506 26.08 0.26 -31.44
C LYS A 506 27.00 0.86 -30.38
N GLY A 507 28.11 0.15 -30.10
CA GLY A 507 29.03 0.52 -29.03
C GLY A 507 28.32 0.50 -27.67
N SER A 508 28.35 1.62 -26.96
CA SER A 508 27.70 1.79 -25.65
C SER A 508 26.27 2.36 -25.72
N THR A 509 25.72 2.55 -26.93
CA THR A 509 24.38 3.14 -27.13
C THR A 509 23.43 2.10 -27.70
N VAL A 510 22.26 2.00 -27.07
CA VAL A 510 21.17 1.12 -27.49
C VAL A 510 20.13 1.96 -28.24
N TYR A 511 19.91 1.65 -29.51
CA TYR A 511 18.85 2.26 -30.30
C TYR A 511 17.61 1.39 -30.23
N VAL A 512 16.47 2.00 -29.92
CA VAL A 512 15.20 1.29 -29.74
C VAL A 512 14.19 1.74 -30.77
N ASP A 513 13.54 0.79 -31.42
CA ASP A 513 12.42 0.98 -32.33
C ASP A 513 11.15 0.43 -31.68
N ILE A 514 10.16 1.29 -31.46
CA ILE A 514 8.94 0.96 -30.73
C ILE A 514 7.73 1.11 -31.64
N GLU A 515 6.92 0.07 -31.73
CA GLU A 515 5.61 0.08 -32.36
C GLU A 515 4.55 -0.33 -31.35
N ALA A 516 3.51 0.49 -31.18
CA ALA A 516 2.45 0.22 -30.23
C ALA A 516 1.08 0.37 -30.90
N SER A 517 0.18 -0.57 -30.61
CA SER A 517 -1.19 -0.57 -31.14
C SER A 517 -2.22 -0.45 -30.03
N PHE A 518 -3.21 0.40 -30.28
CA PHE A 518 -4.29 0.75 -29.35
C PHE A 518 -5.63 0.66 -30.06
N LEU A 519 -6.66 0.26 -29.33
CA LEU A 519 -8.06 0.29 -29.75
C LEU A 519 -8.76 1.46 -29.05
N ARG A 520 -9.53 2.25 -29.78
CA ARG A 520 -10.27 3.37 -29.20
C ARG A 520 -11.45 2.88 -28.36
N GLU A 521 -11.58 3.38 -27.14
CA GLU A 521 -12.78 3.18 -26.34
C GLU A 521 -13.78 4.30 -26.62
N ASN A 522 -14.92 3.94 -27.21
CA ASN A 522 -16.05 4.85 -27.37
C ASN A 522 -16.83 4.92 -26.06
N VAL A 523 -16.32 5.69 -25.09
CA VAL A 523 -17.04 5.95 -23.84
C VAL A 523 -18.03 7.09 -24.08
N GLY A 524 -19.32 6.77 -24.08
CA GLY A 524 -20.39 7.77 -24.10
C GLY A 524 -20.33 8.63 -22.84
N GLY A 525 -20.25 9.95 -22.99
CA GLY A 525 -20.35 10.87 -21.86
C GLY A 525 -21.75 10.82 -21.24
N LEU A 526 -21.87 11.21 -19.97
CA LEU A 526 -23.13 11.28 -19.21
C LEU A 526 -24.22 12.16 -19.88
N PHE A 527 -23.90 12.89 -20.95
CA PHE A 527 -24.79 13.78 -21.69
C PHE A 527 -24.83 13.53 -23.20
N GLY A 528 -24.38 12.37 -23.70
CA GLY A 528 -24.45 12.03 -25.12
C GLY A 528 -23.57 12.88 -26.05
N SER A 529 -22.80 13.84 -25.52
CA SER A 529 -21.76 14.54 -26.26
C SER A 529 -20.48 13.71 -26.24
N PHE A 530 -20.11 13.17 -27.41
CA PHE A 530 -18.81 12.54 -27.62
C PHE A 530 -17.73 13.61 -27.47
N SER A 531 -17.19 13.80 -26.25
CA SER A 531 -15.98 14.60 -26.07
C SER A 531 -14.80 13.81 -26.64
N GLY A 532 -14.67 13.79 -27.97
CA GLY A 532 -13.56 13.16 -28.66
C GLY A 532 -12.27 13.89 -28.30
N ILE A 533 -11.40 13.26 -27.54
CA ILE A 533 -10.00 13.68 -27.50
C ILE A 533 -9.43 13.41 -28.89
N SER A 534 -8.72 14.39 -29.47
CA SER A 534 -8.11 14.20 -30.79
C SER A 534 -7.06 13.10 -30.77
N ASP A 535 -7.00 12.30 -31.83
CA ASP A 535 -6.02 11.22 -31.99
C ASP A 535 -4.57 11.71 -31.82
N GLU A 536 -4.32 12.97 -32.20
CA GLU A 536 -3.03 13.64 -32.03
C GLU A 536 -2.65 13.87 -30.58
N LYS A 537 -3.64 14.11 -29.70
CA LYS A 537 -3.40 14.27 -28.27
C LYS A 537 -3.09 12.91 -27.64
N ILE A 538 -3.82 11.87 -28.01
CA ILE A 538 -3.55 10.49 -27.56
C ILE A 538 -2.16 10.03 -28.01
N LYS A 539 -1.79 10.27 -29.29
CA LYS A 539 -0.45 9.95 -29.81
C LYS A 539 0.65 10.73 -29.07
N ARG A 540 0.42 12.00 -28.73
CA ARG A 540 1.35 12.82 -27.95
C ARG A 540 1.54 12.28 -26.53
N ASP A 541 0.46 11.93 -25.86
CA ASP A 541 0.48 11.38 -24.49
C ASP A 541 1.20 10.01 -24.44
N ILE A 542 0.98 9.16 -25.45
CA ILE A 542 1.71 7.89 -25.60
C ILE A 542 3.20 8.14 -25.86
N THR A 543 3.52 9.08 -26.74
CA THR A 543 4.92 9.41 -27.09
C THR A 543 5.69 9.95 -25.89
N SER A 544 5.10 10.88 -25.13
CA SER A 544 5.73 11.43 -23.92
C SER A 544 5.93 10.37 -22.85
N THR A 545 4.96 9.45 -22.69
CA THR A 545 5.05 8.32 -21.77
C THR A 545 6.23 7.41 -22.15
N ILE A 546 6.33 7.00 -23.42
CA ILE A 546 7.43 6.14 -23.90
C ILE A 546 8.79 6.81 -23.71
N GLN A 547 8.92 8.09 -24.08
CA GLN A 547 10.17 8.84 -23.91
C GLN A 547 10.59 8.95 -22.44
N ARG A 548 9.62 9.16 -21.54
CA ARG A 548 9.86 9.18 -20.09
C ARG A 548 10.41 7.83 -19.61
N VAL A 549 9.76 6.72 -19.99
CA VAL A 549 10.21 5.38 -19.56
C VAL A 549 11.62 5.09 -20.09
N ILE A 550 11.93 5.44 -21.34
CA ILE A 550 13.28 5.28 -21.90
C ILE A 550 14.32 6.06 -21.07
N LYS A 551 14.02 7.31 -20.70
CA LYS A 551 14.93 8.14 -19.89
C LYS A 551 15.15 7.57 -18.49
N ASP A 552 14.09 7.04 -17.87
CA ASP A 552 14.16 6.44 -16.54
C ASP A 552 14.99 5.15 -16.53
N VAL A 553 14.74 4.25 -17.48
CA VAL A 553 15.49 2.98 -17.60
C VAL A 553 16.94 3.22 -18.01
N SER A 554 17.19 4.18 -18.91
CA SER A 554 18.53 4.63 -19.29
C SER A 554 19.34 5.08 -18.07
N ARG A 555 18.73 5.85 -17.17
CA ARG A 555 19.35 6.33 -15.93
C ARG A 555 19.56 5.23 -14.90
N GLU A 556 18.59 4.32 -14.76
CA GLU A 556 18.61 3.23 -13.77
C GLU A 556 19.72 2.22 -14.05
N TYR A 557 19.91 1.84 -15.32
CA TYR A 557 20.91 0.85 -15.72
C TYR A 557 22.23 1.48 -16.21
N GLY A 558 22.30 2.80 -16.32
CA GLY A 558 23.48 3.51 -16.82
C GLY A 558 23.80 3.20 -18.29
N VAL A 559 22.77 2.92 -19.09
CA VAL A 559 22.88 2.55 -20.51
C VAL A 559 22.26 3.67 -21.35
N ASN A 560 23.02 4.23 -22.29
CA ASN A 560 22.49 5.26 -23.18
C ASN A 560 21.48 4.65 -24.15
N MET A 561 20.18 4.86 -23.89
CA MET A 561 19.09 4.40 -24.75
C MET A 561 18.50 5.56 -25.55
N ASN A 562 18.44 5.41 -26.88
CA ASN A 562 17.88 6.41 -27.79
C ASN A 562 16.74 5.82 -28.63
N LEU A 563 15.62 6.54 -28.69
CA LEU A 563 14.48 6.18 -29.54
C LEU A 563 14.79 6.54 -30.99
N LYS A 564 14.85 5.54 -31.87
CA LYS A 564 15.16 5.73 -33.30
C LYS A 564 13.87 5.87 -34.12
N ARG A 565 12.88 5.01 -33.87
CA ARG A 565 11.56 5.08 -34.50
C ARG A 565 10.44 4.81 -33.50
N LEU A 566 9.37 5.59 -33.58
CA LEU A 566 8.13 5.37 -32.84
C LEU A 566 6.94 5.34 -33.79
N SER A 567 6.19 4.25 -33.78
CA SER A 567 4.93 4.11 -34.54
C SER A 567 3.77 3.84 -33.59
N VAL A 568 2.78 4.73 -33.58
CA VAL A 568 1.57 4.58 -32.75
C VAL A 568 0.37 4.36 -33.68
N ILE A 569 -0.20 3.15 -33.60
CA ILE A 569 -1.35 2.72 -34.40
C ILE A 569 -2.60 2.80 -33.52
N LEU A 570 -3.48 3.76 -33.81
CA LEU A 570 -4.81 3.83 -33.21
C LEU A 570 -5.81 3.16 -34.16
N ARG A 571 -6.62 2.23 -33.65
CA ARG A 571 -7.66 1.49 -34.38
C ARG A 571 -9.05 1.74 -33.82
#